data_AF-A0A5D2AV65-F1
#
_entry.id   AF-A0A5D2AV65-F1
#
_cell.length_a   1.000
_cell.length_b   1.000
_cell.length_c   1.000
_cell.angle_alpha   90.00
_cell.angle_beta   90.00
_cell.angle_gamma   90.00
#
_symmetry.space_group_name_H-M   'P 1'
#
loop_
_entity.id
_entity.type
_entity.pdbx_description
1 polymer ?
#
loop_
_entity_poly.entity_id
_entity_poly.type
_entity_poly.pdbx_seq_one_letter_code
_entity_poly.pdbx_strand_id
1 'polypeptide(L)'
;MSCLIMLVLLLFLLVVASSDINQGQFSFNVGCLHLQNTTSRISGQIFYENPIQFKNSTNATVSPFPTTFIFAIIPGYTDLGGHGLAFVVSPNDEISEALPTHYLGLFIETNIGLDSNHVVALELGTARTIAVGDIDGNHVGIDINNPRSVTAASAGYFTDESEFKNLNLKSGYPMQVWVEYDGV
;
A
#
# COMPACT_ATOMS: atom_id res chain seq x y z
N MET A 1 -17.28 -25.60 -18.17
CA MET A 1 -15.85 -25.38 -17.92
C MET A 1 -15.73 -24.85 -16.51
N SER A 2 -15.38 -25.76 -15.63
CA SER A 2 -15.52 -25.71 -14.18
C SER A 2 -14.33 -25.04 -13.53
N CYS A 3 -14.62 -23.97 -12.78
CA CYS A 3 -14.09 -23.67 -11.46
C CYS A 3 -12.69 -24.23 -11.15
N LEU A 4 -11.66 -23.44 -11.46
CA LEU A 4 -10.28 -23.70 -11.05
C LEU A 4 -9.56 -22.43 -10.56
N ILE A 5 -10.29 -21.43 -10.04
CA ILE A 5 -9.70 -20.19 -9.49
C ILE A 5 -9.70 -20.18 -7.95
N MET A 6 -10.41 -21.09 -7.28
CA MET A 6 -10.53 -21.10 -5.82
C MET A 6 -9.50 -22.02 -5.10
N LEU A 7 -8.46 -22.50 -5.79
CA LEU A 7 -7.46 -23.42 -5.24
C LEU A 7 -6.00 -22.91 -5.30
N VAL A 8 -5.78 -21.59 -5.40
CA VAL A 8 -4.51 -20.94 -5.02
C VAL A 8 -4.71 -20.17 -3.71
N LEU A 9 -5.57 -20.70 -2.85
CA LEU A 9 -5.77 -20.25 -1.47
C LEU A 9 -4.89 -21.10 -0.53
N LEU A 10 -3.59 -21.17 -0.80
CA LEU A 10 -2.58 -21.67 0.13
C LEU A 10 -1.20 -21.16 -0.28
N LEU A 11 -0.55 -20.50 0.68
CA LEU A 11 0.80 -19.93 0.66
C LEU A 11 0.98 -18.68 -0.20
N PHE A 12 0.56 -17.53 0.32
CA PHE A 12 1.39 -16.34 0.59
C PHE A 12 0.49 -15.31 1.29
N LEU A 13 -0.17 -15.72 2.38
CA LEU A 13 -0.62 -14.74 3.35
C LEU A 13 0.64 -14.33 4.10
N LEU A 14 1.11 -13.11 3.83
CA LEU A 14 2.04 -12.44 4.73
C LEU A 14 1.27 -12.25 6.04
N VAL A 15 1.41 -13.20 6.96
CA VAL A 15 0.83 -13.07 8.30
C VAL A 15 1.69 -12.06 9.03
N VAL A 16 1.25 -10.81 9.00
CA VAL A 16 1.88 -9.73 9.74
C VAL A 16 1.47 -9.84 11.21
N ALA A 17 2.45 -10.05 12.07
CA ALA A 17 2.29 -10.18 13.52
C ALA A 17 2.59 -8.85 14.23
N SER A 18 2.21 -8.75 15.50
CA SER A 18 2.55 -7.57 16.32
C SER A 18 4.07 -7.36 16.48
N SER A 19 4.90 -8.39 16.26
CA SER A 19 6.36 -8.27 16.26
C SER A 19 6.93 -7.58 15.02
N ASP A 20 6.16 -7.49 13.92
CA ASP A 20 6.58 -6.85 12.66
C ASP A 20 6.43 -5.31 12.68
N ILE A 21 5.89 -4.75 13.77
CA ILE A 21 5.64 -3.30 13.88
C ILE A 21 6.97 -2.57 14.09
N ASN A 22 7.38 -1.78 13.09
CA ASN A 22 8.63 -1.01 13.13
C ASN A 22 8.40 0.42 13.64
N GLN A 23 7.37 1.10 13.12
CA GLN A 23 7.04 2.46 13.53
C GLN A 23 5.54 2.72 13.59
N GLY A 24 5.12 3.64 14.44
CA GLY A 24 3.74 4.05 14.59
C GLY A 24 3.03 3.35 15.74
N GLN A 25 1.85 3.84 16.09
CA GLN A 25 1.07 3.30 17.20
C GLN A 25 0.05 2.32 16.64
N PHE A 26 0.36 1.03 16.68
CA PHE A 26 -0.57 -0.01 16.22
C PHE A 26 -1.12 -0.83 17.38
N SER A 27 -2.33 -1.34 17.22
CA SER A 27 -2.87 -2.39 18.08
C SER A 27 -3.31 -3.59 17.28
N PHE A 28 -3.03 -4.77 17.81
CA PHE A 28 -3.51 -6.03 17.28
C PHE A 28 -4.74 -6.50 18.05
N ASN A 29 -5.87 -6.67 17.38
CA ASN A 29 -7.12 -7.13 17.97
C ASN A 29 -7.80 -8.14 17.03
N VAL A 30 -8.04 -9.37 17.52
CA VAL A 30 -8.76 -10.45 16.80
C VAL A 30 -8.23 -10.63 15.36
N GLY A 31 -6.90 -10.71 15.20
CA GLY A 31 -6.28 -10.93 13.88
C GLY A 31 -6.19 -9.69 12.99
N CYS A 32 -6.66 -8.52 13.45
CA CYS A 32 -6.61 -7.27 12.70
C CYS A 32 -5.63 -6.28 13.34
N LEU A 33 -4.96 -5.52 12.49
CA LEU A 33 -3.94 -4.55 12.86
C LEU A 33 -4.49 -3.15 12.61
N HIS A 34 -4.59 -2.35 13.66
CA HIS A 34 -5.20 -1.03 13.61
C HIS A 34 -4.17 0.03 13.95
N LEU A 35 -4.00 1.02 13.08
CA LEU A 35 -3.27 2.24 13.43
C LEU A 35 -4.12 3.02 14.45
N GLN A 36 -3.63 3.07 15.68
CA GLN A 36 -4.20 3.82 16.80
C GLN A 36 -3.76 5.28 16.77
N ASN A 37 -4.52 6.08 17.52
CA ASN A 37 -4.29 7.50 17.75
C ASN A 37 -4.47 8.36 16.49
N THR A 38 -5.69 8.83 16.28
CA THR A 38 -6.07 9.68 15.15
C THR A 38 -5.75 11.16 15.39
N THR A 39 -4.73 11.50 16.18
CA THR A 39 -4.20 12.87 16.18
C THR A 39 -3.77 13.25 14.77
N SER A 40 -3.87 14.53 14.42
CA SER A 40 -3.56 14.98 13.06
C SER A 40 -2.13 14.60 12.68
N ARG A 41 -1.95 14.01 11.48
CA ARG A 41 -0.65 13.75 10.83
C ARG A 41 0.21 12.67 11.49
N ILE A 42 -0.36 11.48 11.70
CA ILE A 42 0.40 10.29 12.12
C ILE A 42 0.55 9.35 10.92
N SER A 43 1.73 8.71 10.83
CA SER A 43 2.03 7.58 9.95
C SER A 43 2.44 6.37 10.80
N GLY A 44 2.35 5.18 10.21
CA GLY A 44 2.91 3.96 10.78
C GLY A 44 3.39 3.03 9.68
N GLN A 45 4.42 2.26 9.98
CA GLN A 45 5.08 1.33 9.07
C GLN A 45 5.19 -0.04 9.72
N ILE A 46 4.95 -1.06 8.91
CA ILE A 46 5.00 -2.45 9.33
C ILE A 46 5.60 -3.23 8.18
N PHE A 47 6.77 -3.82 8.42
CA PHE A 47 7.47 -4.65 7.45
C PHE A 47 7.58 -6.05 7.99
N TYR A 48 7.48 -7.03 7.09
CA TYR A 48 7.71 -8.41 7.45
C TYR A 48 9.15 -8.62 7.94
N GLU A 49 9.30 -9.20 9.13
CA GLU A 49 10.59 -9.35 9.82
C GLU A 49 11.65 -10.10 8.98
N ASN A 50 11.23 -11.01 8.10
CA ASN A 50 12.16 -11.81 7.29
C ASN A 50 12.31 -11.21 5.88
N PRO A 51 13.49 -10.70 5.50
CA PRO A 51 13.70 -10.14 4.17
C PRO A 51 13.37 -11.13 3.05
N ILE A 52 12.67 -10.65 2.03
CA ILE A 52 12.33 -11.44 0.84
C ILE A 52 13.37 -11.19 -0.24
N GLN A 53 14.01 -12.27 -0.71
CA GLN A 53 14.99 -12.17 -1.79
C GLN A 53 14.30 -12.09 -3.16
N PHE A 54 14.16 -10.86 -3.67
CA PHE A 54 13.59 -10.61 -4.99
C PHE A 54 14.57 -10.86 -6.16
N LYS A 55 15.88 -10.85 -5.92
CA LYS A 55 16.92 -11.09 -6.94
C LYS A 55 18.10 -11.89 -6.38
N ASN A 56 18.68 -12.74 -7.23
CA ASN A 56 19.86 -13.55 -6.89
C ASN A 56 21.20 -12.87 -7.20
N SER A 57 21.18 -11.76 -7.96
CA SER A 57 22.36 -10.92 -8.24
C SER A 57 21.91 -9.55 -8.74
N THR A 58 22.82 -8.58 -8.79
CA THR A 58 22.54 -7.20 -9.23
C THR A 58 21.89 -7.13 -10.61
N ASN A 59 22.32 -8.00 -11.54
CA ASN A 59 21.85 -8.03 -12.93
C ASN A 59 20.77 -9.09 -13.18
N ALA A 60 20.31 -9.80 -12.13
CA ALA A 60 19.24 -10.75 -12.27
C ALA A 60 17.89 -10.03 -12.50
N THR A 61 16.99 -10.74 -13.18
CA THR A 61 15.57 -10.38 -13.23
C THR A 61 14.96 -10.51 -11.82
N VAL A 62 13.99 -9.65 -11.52
CA VAL A 62 13.20 -9.78 -10.28
C VAL A 62 12.35 -11.05 -10.37
N SER A 63 12.34 -11.86 -9.32
CA SER A 63 11.42 -12.99 -9.20
C SER A 63 9.97 -12.48 -9.20
N PRO A 64 9.07 -13.09 -9.98
CA PRO A 64 7.65 -12.74 -9.92
C PRO A 64 7.10 -13.00 -8.53
N PHE A 65 6.16 -12.16 -8.10
CA PHE A 65 5.49 -12.35 -6.82
C PHE A 65 4.03 -11.89 -6.89
N PRO A 66 3.11 -12.66 -6.31
CA PRO A 66 1.82 -12.17 -5.90
C PRO A 66 1.85 -11.78 -4.42
N THR A 67 1.02 -10.82 -4.05
CA THR A 67 0.61 -10.63 -2.65
C THR A 67 -0.85 -10.23 -2.59
N THR A 68 -1.51 -10.62 -1.52
CA THR A 68 -2.88 -10.20 -1.24
C THR A 68 -3.02 -9.82 0.21
N PHE A 69 -3.81 -8.78 0.44
CA PHE A 69 -4.13 -8.31 1.79
C PHE A 69 -5.54 -7.74 1.80
N ILE A 70 -6.14 -7.74 3.00
CA ILE A 70 -7.44 -7.15 3.25
C ILE A 70 -7.22 -5.89 4.07
N PHE A 71 -7.85 -4.80 3.67
CA PHE A 71 -7.80 -3.53 4.39
C PHE A 71 -9.20 -2.93 4.55
N ALA A 72 -9.33 -2.03 5.51
CA ALA A 72 -10.49 -1.15 5.63
C ALA A 72 -10.00 0.21 6.11
N ILE A 73 -10.35 1.28 5.40
CA ILE A 73 -10.06 2.66 5.83
C ILE A 73 -11.34 3.22 6.42
N ILE A 74 -11.31 3.47 7.73
CA ILE A 74 -12.42 4.04 8.49
C ILE A 74 -12.05 5.49 8.85
N PRO A 75 -12.61 6.50 8.17
CA PRO A 75 -12.27 7.88 8.46
C PRO A 75 -12.91 8.32 9.79
N GLY A 76 -12.16 9.01 10.64
CA GLY A 76 -12.70 9.57 11.90
C GLY A 76 -13.76 10.65 11.66
N TYR A 77 -13.64 11.38 10.54
CA TYR A 77 -14.67 12.26 10.00
C TYR A 77 -14.82 11.95 8.52
N THR A 78 -16.04 11.63 8.08
CA THR A 78 -16.35 11.15 6.71
C THR A 78 -15.77 12.02 5.61
N ASP A 79 -15.70 13.33 5.86
CA ASP A 79 -15.35 14.33 4.85
C ASP A 79 -13.85 14.70 4.88
N LEU A 80 -13.15 14.45 5.99
CA LEU A 80 -11.75 14.86 6.18
C LEU A 80 -10.75 13.72 5.98
N GLY A 81 -11.15 12.46 6.23
CA GLY A 81 -10.37 11.26 5.93
C GLY A 81 -8.89 11.25 6.38
N GLY A 82 -8.18 10.20 6.00
CA GLY A 82 -6.72 10.15 6.01
C GLY A 82 -6.17 10.32 4.58
N HIS A 83 -4.85 10.28 4.42
CA HIS A 83 -4.23 10.38 3.10
C HIS A 83 -4.21 9.06 2.32
N GLY A 84 -4.11 7.92 3.01
CA GLY A 84 -4.19 6.62 2.35
C GLY A 84 -3.50 5.50 3.11
N LEU A 85 -3.24 4.42 2.38
CA LEU A 85 -2.45 3.24 2.78
C LEU A 85 -1.51 2.89 1.62
N ALA A 86 -0.39 2.25 1.90
CA ALA A 86 0.48 1.71 0.85
C ALA A 86 0.95 0.29 1.17
N PHE A 87 1.06 -0.54 0.13
CA PHE A 87 1.93 -1.72 0.15
C PHE A 87 3.28 -1.30 -0.40
N VAL A 88 4.36 -1.58 0.32
CA VAL A 88 5.71 -1.11 -0.02
C VAL A 88 6.71 -2.25 -0.11
N VAL A 89 7.60 -2.15 -1.11
CA VAL A 89 8.83 -2.93 -1.23
C VAL A 89 10.00 -1.96 -1.03
N SER A 90 10.85 -2.26 -0.05
CA SER A 90 12.01 -1.46 0.36
C SER A 90 13.16 -2.38 0.75
N PRO A 91 14.43 -1.97 0.58
CA PRO A 91 15.58 -2.73 1.07
C PRO A 91 15.69 -2.73 2.60
N ASN A 92 15.05 -1.77 3.27
CA ASN A 92 15.05 -1.63 4.72
C ASN A 92 13.67 -1.97 5.27
N ASP A 93 13.67 -2.53 6.48
CA ASP A 93 12.48 -2.81 7.31
C ASP A 93 11.94 -1.57 8.04
N GLU A 94 12.57 -0.42 7.85
CA GLU A 94 12.14 0.87 8.36
C GLU A 94 12.58 2.00 7.43
N ILE A 95 11.70 2.99 7.26
CA ILE A 95 12.05 4.28 6.64
C ILE A 95 11.96 5.34 7.74
N SER A 96 13.07 5.57 8.44
CA SER A 96 13.13 6.51 9.54
C SER A 96 12.80 7.94 9.11
N GLU A 97 12.16 8.70 10.00
CA GLU A 97 11.75 10.09 9.79
C GLU A 97 10.75 10.31 8.63
N ALA A 98 10.21 9.22 8.05
CA ALA A 98 9.27 9.33 6.96
C ALA A 98 8.04 10.16 7.35
N LEU A 99 7.66 11.05 6.44
CA LEU A 99 6.67 12.06 6.72
C LEU A 99 5.25 11.49 6.64
N PRO A 100 4.33 11.99 7.46
CA PRO A 100 2.93 11.60 7.38
C PRO A 100 2.25 12.23 6.14
N THR A 101 0.93 12.15 6.08
CA THR A 101 0.10 12.81 5.06
C THR A 101 0.34 12.27 3.64
N HIS A 102 0.54 13.14 2.64
CA HIS A 102 0.71 12.75 1.24
C HIS A 102 2.04 12.04 0.95
N TYR A 103 2.89 11.87 1.94
CA TYR A 103 4.09 11.04 1.84
C TYR A 103 3.86 9.59 2.31
N LEU A 104 2.66 9.28 2.83
CA LEU A 104 2.23 7.94 3.29
C LEU A 104 3.16 7.26 4.30
N GLY A 105 4.05 8.00 4.95
CA GLY A 105 5.09 7.41 5.79
C GLY A 105 6.17 6.67 5.00
N LEU A 106 6.42 7.04 3.73
CA LEU A 106 7.40 6.38 2.85
C LEU A 106 8.57 7.27 2.42
N PHE A 107 8.47 8.58 2.59
CA PHE A 107 9.44 9.54 2.04
C PHE A 107 9.83 10.62 3.05
N ILE A 108 11.05 11.12 2.94
CA ILE A 108 11.55 12.30 3.65
C ILE A 108 11.84 13.42 2.64
N GLU A 109 11.73 14.69 3.03
CA GLU A 109 11.82 15.81 2.07
C GLU A 109 13.15 15.83 1.30
N THR A 110 14.22 15.38 1.94
CA THR A 110 15.60 15.44 1.41
C THR A 110 15.93 14.36 0.40
N ASN A 111 15.15 13.27 0.32
CA ASN A 111 15.45 12.15 -0.57
C ASN A 111 14.38 11.88 -1.64
N ILE A 112 13.37 12.74 -1.78
CA ILE A 112 12.31 12.57 -2.77
C ILE A 112 12.91 12.45 -4.18
N GLY A 113 12.54 11.37 -4.87
CA GLY A 113 12.95 11.06 -6.23
C GLY A 113 14.36 10.50 -6.38
N LEU A 114 15.10 10.27 -5.30
CA LEU A 114 16.44 9.68 -5.39
C LEU A 114 16.36 8.17 -5.60
N ASP A 115 17.09 7.67 -6.60
CA ASP A 115 17.17 6.24 -6.91
C ASP A 115 17.75 5.40 -5.77
N SER A 116 18.52 6.03 -4.87
CA SER A 116 19.08 5.40 -3.68
C SER A 116 18.03 4.99 -2.63
N ASN A 117 16.78 5.46 -2.76
CA ASN A 117 15.70 5.06 -1.85
C ASN A 117 15.33 3.59 -2.07
N HIS A 118 15.35 3.12 -3.32
CA HIS A 118 14.93 1.78 -3.72
C HIS A 118 13.53 1.40 -3.19
N VAL A 119 12.61 2.37 -3.19
CA VAL A 119 11.22 2.21 -2.73
C VAL A 119 10.30 2.08 -3.94
N VAL A 120 9.51 1.02 -3.95
CA VAL A 120 8.36 0.86 -4.85
C VAL A 120 7.12 0.65 -3.98
N ALA A 121 6.06 1.40 -4.23
CA ALA A 121 4.82 1.26 -3.48
C ALA A 121 3.59 1.22 -4.39
N LEU A 122 2.60 0.44 -3.96
CA LEU A 122 1.22 0.56 -4.42
C LEU A 122 0.48 1.43 -3.40
N GLU A 123 0.10 2.63 -3.82
CA GLU A 123 -0.69 3.59 -3.05
C GLU A 123 -2.19 3.29 -3.20
N LEU A 124 -2.91 3.41 -2.08
CA LEU A 124 -4.36 3.50 -1.99
C LEU A 124 -4.71 4.88 -1.41
N GLY A 125 -4.84 5.88 -2.29
CA GLY A 125 -4.96 7.29 -1.92
C GLY A 125 -6.41 7.70 -1.64
N THR A 126 -6.64 8.40 -0.52
CA THR A 126 -7.99 8.79 -0.04
C THR A 126 -8.19 10.30 0.18
N ALA A 127 -7.19 11.10 -0.16
CA ALA A 127 -7.23 12.55 -0.06
C ALA A 127 -6.50 13.23 -1.23
N ARG A 128 -7.20 14.16 -1.89
CA ARG A 128 -6.65 14.87 -3.04
C ARG A 128 -5.54 15.83 -2.63
N THR A 129 -4.32 15.56 -3.09
CA THR A 129 -3.15 16.40 -2.82
C THR A 129 -2.48 16.88 -4.12
N ILE A 130 -2.70 18.15 -4.47
CA ILE A 130 -2.20 18.76 -5.72
C ILE A 130 -0.67 18.73 -5.80
N ALA A 131 0.03 18.89 -4.68
CA ALA A 131 1.49 18.95 -4.65
C ALA A 131 2.18 17.66 -5.15
N VAL A 132 1.48 16.52 -5.08
CA VAL A 132 1.96 15.22 -5.57
C VAL A 132 1.23 14.75 -6.83
N GLY A 133 0.38 15.61 -7.41
CA GLY A 133 -0.31 15.30 -8.66
C GLY A 133 -1.46 14.29 -8.51
N ASP A 134 -2.05 14.17 -7.32
CA ASP A 134 -3.23 13.32 -7.09
C ASP A 134 -4.37 13.69 -8.06
N ILE A 135 -4.97 12.64 -8.65
CA ILE A 135 -5.94 12.77 -9.73
C ILE A 135 -7.37 13.12 -9.24
N ASP A 136 -7.83 12.56 -8.13
CA ASP A 136 -9.24 12.65 -7.69
C ASP A 136 -9.51 12.45 -6.18
N GLY A 137 -8.49 12.13 -5.37
CA GLY A 137 -8.60 11.86 -3.94
C GLY A 137 -9.24 10.50 -3.59
N ASN A 138 -9.35 9.59 -4.56
CA ASN A 138 -9.80 8.21 -4.37
C ASN A 138 -9.21 7.35 -5.50
N HIS A 139 -7.92 6.99 -5.37
CA HIS A 139 -7.16 6.39 -6.46
C HIS A 139 -6.25 5.25 -6.00
N VAL A 140 -5.80 4.45 -6.97
CA VAL A 140 -4.69 3.51 -6.83
C VAL A 140 -3.50 4.07 -7.61
N GLY A 141 -2.33 4.13 -7.00
CA GLY A 141 -1.11 4.69 -7.57
C GLY A 141 0.06 3.71 -7.50
N ILE A 142 1.00 3.83 -8.44
CA ILE A 142 2.32 3.19 -8.34
C ILE A 142 3.36 4.28 -8.13
N ASP A 143 4.04 4.22 -7.00
CA ASP A 143 5.05 5.18 -6.58
C ASP A 143 6.44 4.55 -6.70
N ILE A 144 7.38 5.27 -7.31
CA ILE A 144 8.77 4.84 -7.45
C ILE A 144 9.67 5.96 -6.94
N ASN A 145 10.25 5.75 -5.75
CA ASN A 145 11.12 6.69 -5.04
C ASN A 145 10.51 8.09 -4.80
N ASN A 146 9.24 8.32 -5.12
CA ASN A 146 8.60 9.63 -5.13
C ASN A 146 7.10 9.49 -4.76
N PRO A 147 6.53 10.40 -3.95
CA PRO A 147 5.10 10.39 -3.62
C PRO A 147 4.19 10.79 -4.79
N ARG A 148 4.75 11.28 -5.91
CA ARG A 148 4.01 11.44 -7.16
C ARG A 148 4.05 10.12 -7.91
N SER A 149 2.90 9.46 -8.03
CA SER A 149 2.80 8.21 -8.76
C SER A 149 3.26 8.34 -10.22
N VAL A 150 3.98 7.33 -10.70
CA VAL A 150 4.37 7.21 -12.11
C VAL A 150 3.17 6.84 -12.99
N THR A 151 2.18 6.16 -12.40
CA THR A 151 0.87 5.89 -12.99
C THR A 151 -0.18 5.80 -11.89
N ALA A 152 -1.40 6.25 -12.18
CA ALA A 152 -2.51 6.21 -11.24
C ALA A 152 -3.85 6.05 -11.98
N ALA A 153 -4.81 5.44 -11.30
CA ALA A 153 -6.18 5.30 -11.79
C ALA A 153 -7.18 5.49 -10.64
N SER A 154 -8.36 6.03 -10.94
CA SER A 154 -9.45 6.12 -9.97
C SER A 154 -9.75 4.74 -9.38
N ALA A 155 -9.94 4.67 -8.06
CA ALA A 155 -10.25 3.41 -7.42
C ALA A 155 -11.65 2.94 -7.83
N GLY A 156 -11.68 1.72 -8.38
CA GLY A 156 -12.87 1.14 -8.98
C GLY A 156 -12.55 -0.15 -9.69
N TYR A 157 -13.57 -0.73 -10.32
CA TYR A 157 -13.44 -1.95 -11.11
C TYR A 157 -14.32 -1.86 -12.35
N PHE A 158 -14.00 -2.66 -13.36
CA PHE A 158 -14.83 -2.80 -14.54
C PHE A 158 -15.75 -4.02 -14.38
N THR A 159 -17.01 -3.87 -14.77
CA THR A 159 -17.94 -5.01 -14.89
C THR A 159 -17.68 -5.78 -16.18
N ASP A 160 -18.32 -6.94 -16.34
CA ASP A 160 -18.26 -7.73 -17.57
C ASP A 160 -18.76 -6.93 -18.80
N GLU A 161 -19.63 -5.95 -18.58
CA GLU A 161 -20.10 -5.00 -19.60
C GLU A 161 -19.14 -3.84 -19.87
N SER A 162 -17.91 -3.89 -19.34
CA SER A 162 -16.90 -2.82 -19.45
C SER A 162 -17.35 -1.48 -18.83
N GLU A 163 -18.28 -1.51 -17.88
CA GLU A 163 -18.69 -0.33 -17.13
C GLU A 163 -17.75 -0.11 -15.95
N PHE A 164 -17.18 1.09 -15.82
CA PHE A 164 -16.39 1.44 -14.64
C PHE A 164 -17.30 1.74 -13.44
N LYS A 165 -17.13 0.98 -12.35
CA LYS A 165 -17.78 1.19 -11.06
C LYS A 165 -16.78 1.79 -10.08
N ASN A 166 -17.11 2.98 -9.57
CA ASN A 166 -16.30 3.63 -8.54
C ASN A 166 -16.33 2.83 -7.24
N LEU A 167 -15.16 2.67 -6.62
CA LEU A 167 -14.97 2.05 -5.32
C LEU A 167 -14.45 3.11 -4.34
N ASN A 168 -15.22 3.41 -3.30
CA ASN A 168 -14.80 4.34 -2.26
C ASN A 168 -13.89 3.64 -1.24
N LEU A 169 -12.57 3.88 -1.34
CA LEU A 169 -11.54 3.25 -0.50
C LEU A 169 -11.74 3.52 1.00
N LYS A 170 -12.35 4.65 1.37
CA LYS A 170 -12.65 5.04 2.76
C LYS A 170 -14.10 4.79 3.17
N SER A 171 -14.74 3.80 2.54
CA SER A 171 -16.12 3.40 2.89
C SER A 171 -16.24 2.65 4.23
N GLY A 172 -15.12 2.22 4.81
CA GLY A 172 -15.08 1.39 6.01
C GLY A 172 -15.42 -0.10 5.78
N TYR A 173 -15.81 -0.48 4.56
CA TYR A 173 -15.98 -1.88 4.21
C TYR A 173 -14.61 -2.56 3.97
N PRO A 174 -14.48 -3.85 4.33
CA PRO A 174 -13.28 -4.61 4.01
C PRO A 174 -13.14 -4.77 2.50
N MET A 175 -11.93 -4.52 2.00
CA MET A 175 -11.56 -4.66 0.60
C MET A 175 -10.32 -5.54 0.49
N GLN A 176 -10.32 -6.45 -0.48
CA GLN A 176 -9.17 -7.30 -0.77
C GLN A 176 -8.41 -6.73 -1.96
N VAL A 177 -7.09 -6.58 -1.81
CA VAL A 177 -6.18 -6.19 -2.89
C VAL A 177 -5.41 -7.41 -3.36
N TRP A 178 -5.22 -7.52 -4.66
CA TRP A 178 -4.28 -8.43 -5.30
C TRP A 178 -3.22 -7.59 -6.00
N VAL A 179 -1.95 -7.80 -5.65
CA VAL A 179 -0.80 -7.15 -6.28
C VAL A 179 0.04 -8.25 -6.92
N GLU A 180 0.40 -8.05 -8.18
CA GLU A 180 1.19 -9.01 -8.93
C GLU A 180 2.29 -8.29 -9.71
N TYR A 181 3.48 -8.87 -9.66
CA TYR A 181 4.58 -8.54 -10.53
C TYR A 181 4.96 -9.79 -11.32
N ASP A 182 4.93 -9.73 -12.64
CA ASP A 182 5.08 -10.87 -13.55
C ASP A 182 6.53 -11.16 -13.98
N GLY A 183 7.43 -10.19 -13.81
CA GLY A 183 8.87 -10.37 -14.06
C GLY A 183 9.30 -10.37 -15.52
N VAL A 184 8.47 -9.87 -16.44
CA VAL A 184 8.72 -9.90 -17.90
C VAL A 184 8.78 -8.50 -18.51
#